data_AF-A0A6B0GRA4-F1
#
_entry.id   AF-A0A6B0GRA4-F1
#
_cell.length_a   1.000
_cell.length_b   1.000
_cell.length_c   1.000
_cell.angle_alpha   90.00
_cell.angle_beta   90.00
_cell.angle_gamma   90.00
#
_symmetry.space_group_name_H-M   'P 1'
#
loop_
_entity.id
_entity.type
_entity.pdbx_description
1 polymer ?
#
loop_
_entity_poly.entity_id
_entity_poly.type
_entity_poly.pdbx_seq_one_letter_code
_entity_poly.pdbx_strand_id
1 'polypeptide(L)'
;MSEEPHLAERVIVEELRTIAAEVERVPRTEDIKAHASFPSNHVHQVFGSLASAQLAAGMEPTTVRGLPDELLLNELEAVAAELGRTPTRRAFDERSLLPASGFKSRWGSWTDALKEIGLEPNVEPEPDVTREDVVERIRQVGEELGRNPTIDEVIEHSEATRWQLTVRFGKFSVMAEEAGFESTLTPVRNRD
;
A
#
# COMPACT_ATOMS: atom_id res chain seq x y z
N MET A 1 12.51 -26.84 -30.67
CA MET A 1 13.54 -27.01 -29.62
C MET A 1 13.47 -25.80 -28.71
N SER A 2 12.69 -25.88 -27.63
CA SER A 2 12.54 -24.78 -26.65
C SER A 2 12.20 -25.29 -25.24
N GLU A 3 12.68 -26.49 -24.86
CA GLU A 3 12.42 -27.09 -23.54
C GLU A 3 13.44 -26.67 -22.46
N GLU A 4 14.63 -26.20 -22.86
CA GLU A 4 15.74 -25.91 -21.95
C GLU A 4 15.50 -24.76 -20.95
N PRO A 5 14.95 -23.57 -21.33
CA PRO A 5 14.79 -22.48 -20.37
C PRO A 5 13.77 -22.79 -19.27
N HIS A 6 12.66 -23.46 -19.61
CA HIS A 6 11.65 -23.87 -18.64
C HIS A 6 12.15 -24.97 -17.69
N LEU A 7 13.05 -25.84 -18.15
CA LEU A 7 13.66 -26.86 -17.29
C LEU A 7 14.57 -26.22 -16.23
N ALA A 8 15.41 -25.25 -16.63
CA ALA A 8 16.29 -24.55 -15.70
C ALA A 8 15.51 -23.78 -14.62
N GLU A 9 14.44 -23.07 -15.01
CA GLU A 9 13.55 -22.39 -14.08
C GLU A 9 12.95 -23.35 -13.04
N ARG A 10 12.39 -24.47 -13.51
CA ARG A 10 11.79 -25.48 -12.63
C ARG A 10 12.77 -26.08 -11.65
N VAL A 11 14.00 -26.40 -12.10
CA VAL A 11 15.04 -26.96 -11.22
C VAL A 11 15.39 -25.97 -10.11
N ILE A 12 15.60 -24.70 -10.45
CA ILE A 12 15.92 -23.67 -9.47
C ILE A 12 14.78 -23.49 -8.46
N VAL A 13 13.52 -23.47 -8.92
CA VAL A 13 12.35 -23.34 -8.04
C VAL A 13 12.26 -24.50 -7.04
N GLU A 14 12.40 -25.73 -7.50
CA GLU A 14 12.33 -26.91 -6.62
C GLU A 14 13.50 -26.98 -5.63
N GLU A 15 14.71 -26.59 -6.05
CA GLU A 15 15.84 -26.48 -5.12
C GLU A 15 15.62 -25.38 -4.09
N LEU A 16 15.12 -24.21 -4.49
CA LEU A 16 14.82 -23.15 -3.52
C LEU A 16 13.80 -23.62 -2.48
N ARG A 17 12.77 -24.38 -2.87
CA ARG A 17 11.81 -24.98 -1.93
C ARG A 17 12.48 -25.98 -0.98
N THR A 18 13.37 -26.81 -1.51
CA THR A 18 14.12 -27.79 -0.72
C THR A 18 15.03 -27.10 0.31
N ILE A 19 15.78 -26.09 -0.12
CA ILE A 19 16.63 -25.29 0.77
C ILE A 19 15.77 -24.58 1.82
N ALA A 20 14.62 -24.02 1.42
CA ALA A 20 13.71 -23.34 2.35
C ALA A 20 13.22 -24.26 3.47
N ALA A 21 12.93 -25.52 3.14
CA ALA A 21 12.55 -26.54 4.11
C ALA A 21 13.71 -26.94 5.03
N GLU A 22 14.95 -26.94 4.54
CA GLU A 22 16.14 -27.23 5.33
C GLU A 22 16.52 -26.10 6.30
N VAL A 23 16.47 -24.84 5.84
CA VAL A 23 16.87 -23.68 6.66
C VAL A 23 15.72 -23.04 7.43
N GLU A 24 14.49 -23.56 7.26
CA GLU A 24 13.23 -23.09 7.88
C GLU A 24 12.94 -21.59 7.67
N ARG A 25 13.37 -21.05 6.52
CA ARG A 25 13.13 -19.66 6.11
C ARG A 25 13.32 -19.49 4.61
N VAL A 26 12.93 -18.34 4.07
CA VAL A 26 13.19 -17.98 2.68
C VAL A 26 14.71 -18.01 2.40
N PRO A 27 15.19 -18.79 1.39
CA PRO A 27 16.60 -18.90 1.08
C PRO A 27 17.21 -17.58 0.62
N ARG A 28 18.43 -17.30 1.09
CA ARG A 28 19.26 -16.16 0.70
C ARG A 28 20.41 -16.65 -0.18
N THR A 29 21.18 -15.71 -0.72
CA THR A 29 22.35 -16.00 -1.55
C THR A 29 23.33 -16.94 -0.87
N GLU A 30 23.52 -16.80 0.45
CA GLU A 30 24.40 -17.64 1.26
C GLU A 30 23.91 -19.09 1.33
N ASP A 31 22.60 -19.30 1.43
CA ASP A 31 22.01 -20.64 1.49
C ASP A 31 22.13 -21.34 0.13
N ILE A 32 21.90 -20.61 -0.96
CA ILE A 32 22.10 -21.15 -2.31
C ILE A 32 23.56 -21.58 -2.50
N LYS A 33 24.53 -20.77 -2.05
CA LYS A 33 25.95 -21.14 -2.15
C LYS A 33 26.31 -22.37 -1.32
N ALA A 34 25.62 -22.60 -0.21
CA ALA A 34 25.91 -23.69 0.71
C ALA A 34 25.18 -25.00 0.35
N HIS A 35 23.96 -24.90 -0.18
CA HIS A 35 23.04 -26.04 -0.30
C HIS A 35 22.62 -26.36 -1.75
N ALA A 36 22.70 -25.42 -2.70
CA ALA A 36 22.24 -25.65 -4.07
C ALA A 36 23.21 -26.56 -4.85
N SER A 37 22.65 -27.39 -5.74
CA SER A 37 23.45 -28.23 -6.64
C SER A 37 23.98 -27.45 -7.86
N PHE A 38 23.59 -26.19 -8.01
CA PHE A 38 24.02 -25.28 -9.08
C PHE A 38 24.78 -24.06 -8.53
N PRO A 39 25.63 -23.41 -9.34
CA PRO A 39 26.33 -22.21 -8.90
C PRO A 39 25.34 -21.05 -8.69
N SER A 40 25.50 -20.30 -7.60
CA SER A 40 24.57 -19.23 -7.21
C SER A 40 24.28 -18.16 -8.27
N ASN A 41 25.18 -17.92 -9.23
CA ASN A 41 24.95 -17.00 -10.34
C ASN A 41 23.91 -17.49 -11.35
N HIS A 42 23.60 -18.80 -11.37
CA HIS A 42 22.61 -19.39 -12.27
C HIS A 42 21.20 -18.85 -12.00
N VAL A 43 20.88 -18.54 -10.73
CA VAL A 43 19.62 -17.86 -10.37
C VAL A 43 19.48 -16.53 -11.08
N HIS A 44 20.53 -15.72 -11.08
CA HIS A 44 20.53 -14.42 -11.77
C HIS A 44 20.48 -14.57 -13.30
N GLN A 45 21.10 -15.60 -13.86
CA GLN A 45 21.06 -15.85 -15.31
C GLN A 45 19.65 -16.24 -15.79
N VAL A 46 18.93 -17.02 -15.00
CA VAL A 46 17.61 -17.54 -15.37
C VAL A 46 16.50 -16.57 -14.99
N PHE A 47 16.51 -16.04 -13.77
CA PHE A 47 15.42 -15.21 -13.23
C PHE A 47 15.72 -13.71 -13.20
N GLY A 48 16.95 -13.28 -13.54
CA GLY A 48 17.41 -11.91 -13.42
C GLY A 48 17.69 -11.45 -11.98
N SER A 49 17.01 -12.04 -10.98
CA SER A 49 17.24 -11.76 -9.57
C SER A 49 16.84 -12.94 -8.69
N LEU A 50 17.39 -12.99 -7.47
CA LEU A 50 16.94 -13.95 -6.46
C LEU A 50 15.49 -13.68 -6.02
N ALA A 51 15.07 -12.42 -5.96
CA ALA A 51 13.70 -12.05 -5.61
C ALA A 51 12.68 -12.64 -6.59
N SER A 52 12.99 -12.60 -7.89
CA SER A 52 12.15 -13.21 -8.93
C SER A 52 12.05 -14.73 -8.76
N ALA A 53 13.17 -15.39 -8.42
CA ALA A 53 13.17 -16.83 -8.19
C ALA A 53 12.43 -17.24 -6.91
N GLN A 54 12.51 -16.44 -5.84
CA GLN A 54 11.74 -16.62 -4.61
C GLN A 54 10.23 -16.53 -4.88
N LEU A 55 9.78 -15.53 -5.66
CA LEU A 55 8.37 -15.42 -6.08
C LEU A 55 7.92 -16.62 -6.89
N ALA A 56 8.71 -17.02 -7.90
CA ALA A 56 8.39 -18.18 -8.73
C ALA A 56 8.27 -19.47 -7.90
N ALA A 57 9.00 -19.55 -6.78
CA ALA A 57 8.91 -20.64 -5.84
C ALA A 57 7.74 -20.53 -4.84
N GLY A 58 6.96 -19.44 -4.87
CA GLY A 58 5.82 -19.19 -3.98
C GLY A 58 6.22 -18.63 -2.62
N MET A 59 7.35 -17.93 -2.54
CA MET A 59 7.87 -17.35 -1.31
C MET A 59 7.83 -15.82 -1.36
N GLU A 60 7.57 -15.20 -0.21
CA GLU A 60 7.72 -13.76 -0.03
C GLU A 60 9.20 -13.36 -0.24
N PRO A 61 9.50 -12.48 -1.20
CA PRO A 61 10.88 -12.10 -1.46
C PRO A 61 11.48 -11.35 -0.29
N THR A 62 12.75 -11.60 -0.01
CA THR A 62 13.46 -10.85 1.03
C THR A 62 13.70 -9.39 0.63
N THR A 63 13.58 -9.07 -0.66
CA THR A 63 13.62 -7.70 -1.18
C THR A 63 12.81 -7.58 -2.46
N VAL A 64 12.22 -6.40 -2.68
CA VAL A 64 11.58 -6.03 -3.95
C VAL A 64 12.54 -5.36 -4.94
N ARG A 65 13.81 -5.14 -4.54
CA ARG A 65 14.85 -4.60 -5.42
C ARG A 65 15.29 -5.66 -6.43
N GLY A 66 15.32 -5.30 -7.70
CA GLY A 66 15.71 -6.22 -8.79
C GLY A 66 14.55 -7.02 -9.39
N LEU A 67 13.33 -6.89 -8.84
CA LEU A 67 12.13 -7.36 -9.54
C LEU A 67 11.87 -6.52 -10.79
N PRO A 68 11.54 -7.14 -11.94
CA PRO A 68 11.10 -6.42 -13.13
C PRO A 68 9.82 -5.63 -12.84
N ASP A 69 9.71 -4.44 -13.44
CA ASP A 69 8.54 -3.59 -13.29
C ASP A 69 7.28 -4.29 -13.82
N GLU A 70 7.40 -5.03 -14.93
CA GLU A 70 6.33 -5.87 -15.50
C GLU A 70 5.81 -6.90 -14.50
N LEU A 71 6.68 -7.52 -13.69
CA LEU A 71 6.26 -8.50 -12.69
C LEU A 71 5.38 -7.85 -11.62
N LEU A 72 5.79 -6.67 -11.14
CA LEU A 72 5.03 -5.91 -10.14
C LEU A 72 3.67 -5.46 -10.69
N LEU A 73 3.62 -4.97 -11.92
CA LEU A 73 2.37 -4.53 -12.55
C LEU A 73 1.44 -5.71 -12.85
N ASN A 74 1.97 -6.83 -13.34
CA ASN A 74 1.17 -8.04 -13.58
C ASN A 74 0.57 -8.60 -12.28
N GLU A 75 1.32 -8.56 -11.18
CA GLU A 75 0.81 -8.97 -9.87
C GLU A 75 -0.30 -8.02 -9.38
N LEU A 76 -0.12 -6.71 -9.58
CA LEU A 76 -1.14 -5.70 -9.26
C LEU A 76 -2.43 -5.92 -10.07
N GLU A 77 -2.31 -6.20 -11.36
CA GLU A 77 -3.43 -6.53 -12.24
C GLU A 77 -4.10 -7.85 -11.83
N ALA A 78 -3.33 -8.88 -11.51
CA ALA A 78 -3.85 -10.17 -11.06
C ALA A 78 -4.68 -10.05 -9.78
N VAL A 79 -4.19 -9.29 -8.80
CA VAL A 79 -4.92 -9.02 -7.55
C VAL A 79 -6.18 -8.19 -7.82
N ALA A 80 -6.11 -7.21 -8.73
CA ALA A 80 -7.29 -6.44 -9.13
C ALA A 80 -8.36 -7.32 -9.78
N ALA A 81 -7.94 -8.23 -10.66
CA ALA A 81 -8.81 -9.20 -11.31
C ALA A 81 -9.42 -10.18 -10.30
N GLU A 82 -8.64 -10.67 -9.33
CA GLU A 82 -9.13 -11.53 -8.25
C GLU A 82 -10.21 -10.83 -7.41
N LEU A 83 -10.00 -9.56 -7.08
CA LEU A 83 -10.95 -8.77 -6.29
C LEU A 83 -12.17 -8.30 -7.10
N GLY A 84 -12.08 -8.32 -8.44
CA GLY A 84 -13.09 -7.72 -9.33
C GLY A 84 -13.21 -6.20 -9.19
N ARG A 85 -12.21 -5.54 -8.58
CA ARG A 85 -12.16 -4.10 -8.34
C ARG A 85 -10.72 -3.63 -8.15
N THR A 86 -10.48 -2.33 -8.29
CA THR A 86 -9.17 -1.74 -7.98
C THR A 86 -8.74 -2.06 -6.53
N PRO A 87 -7.57 -2.66 -6.30
CA PRO A 87 -7.12 -3.00 -4.96
C PRO A 87 -6.74 -1.76 -4.15
N THR A 88 -7.05 -1.77 -2.86
CA THR A 88 -6.37 -0.90 -1.89
C THR A 88 -5.00 -1.48 -1.56
N ARG A 89 -4.08 -0.65 -1.03
CA ARG A 89 -2.74 -1.13 -0.61
C ARG A 89 -2.83 -2.29 0.38
N ARG A 90 -3.74 -2.19 1.35
CA ARG A 90 -4.00 -3.24 2.33
C ARG A 90 -4.54 -4.51 1.69
N ALA A 91 -5.53 -4.39 0.79
CA ALA A 91 -6.09 -5.55 0.10
C ALA A 91 -5.05 -6.25 -0.77
N PHE A 92 -4.11 -5.49 -1.35
CA PHE A 92 -2.97 -6.05 -2.08
C PHE A 92 -2.00 -6.79 -1.17
N ASP A 93 -1.57 -6.17 -0.07
CA ASP A 93 -0.66 -6.81 0.92
C ASP A 93 -1.27 -8.08 1.54
N GLU A 94 -2.60 -8.16 1.66
CA GLU A 94 -3.30 -9.36 2.17
C GLU A 94 -3.39 -10.51 1.16
N ARG A 95 -3.12 -10.26 -0.13
CA ARG A 95 -3.34 -11.21 -1.24
C ARG A 95 -2.09 -11.53 -2.03
N SER A 96 -1.13 -10.61 -2.07
CA SER A 96 0.11 -10.75 -2.81
C SER A 96 1.28 -11.09 -1.87
N LEU A 97 2.23 -11.85 -2.40
CA LEU A 97 3.55 -12.03 -1.79
C LEU A 97 4.43 -10.77 -1.94
N LEU A 98 4.01 -9.82 -2.78
CA LEU A 98 4.67 -8.54 -2.96
C LEU A 98 4.09 -7.50 -2.01
N PRO A 99 4.93 -6.67 -1.37
CA PRO A 99 4.44 -5.56 -0.59
C PRO A 99 4.08 -4.36 -1.49
N ALA A 100 2.95 -3.70 -1.21
CA ALA A 100 2.47 -2.47 -1.83
C ALA A 100 3.45 -1.29 -1.68
N SER A 101 4.40 -1.39 -0.76
CA SER A 101 5.50 -0.43 -0.61
C SER A 101 6.46 -0.45 -1.81
N GLY A 102 6.59 -1.57 -2.52
CA GLY A 102 7.46 -1.74 -3.68
C GLY A 102 7.10 -0.87 -4.89
N PHE A 103 5.86 -0.39 -4.96
CA PHE A 103 5.39 0.49 -6.02
C PHE A 103 5.81 1.95 -5.83
N LYS A 104 5.97 2.40 -4.58
CA LYS A 104 6.31 3.80 -4.29
C LYS A 104 7.67 4.20 -4.86
N SER A 105 8.66 3.33 -4.81
CA SER A 105 10.02 3.64 -5.28
C SER A 105 10.15 3.74 -6.80
N ARG A 106 9.25 3.10 -7.55
CA ARG A 106 9.32 3.00 -9.02
C ARG A 106 8.36 3.97 -9.71
N TRP A 107 7.11 4.01 -9.27
CA TRP A 107 6.06 4.86 -9.86
C TRP A 107 5.81 6.15 -9.05
N GLY A 108 6.55 6.38 -7.96
CA GLY A 108 6.37 7.54 -7.08
C GLY A 108 5.20 7.38 -6.10
N SER A 109 4.08 6.80 -6.55
CA SER A 109 2.92 6.50 -5.69
C SER A 109 2.19 5.21 -6.11
N TRP A 110 1.36 4.68 -5.20
CA TRP A 110 0.46 3.56 -5.49
C TRP A 110 -0.55 3.93 -6.57
N THR A 111 -1.07 5.15 -6.50
CA THR A 111 -2.02 5.72 -7.47
C THR A 111 -1.42 5.75 -8.87
N ASP A 112 -0.14 6.11 -9.00
CA ASP A 112 0.53 6.16 -10.31
C ASP A 112 0.79 4.76 -10.85
N ALA A 113 1.11 3.78 -10.00
CA ALA A 113 1.19 2.38 -10.41
C ALA A 113 -0.17 1.83 -10.89
N LEU A 114 -1.27 2.21 -10.25
CA LEU A 114 -2.62 1.83 -10.70
C LEU A 114 -2.95 2.44 -12.08
N LYS A 115 -2.58 3.72 -12.29
CA LYS A 115 -2.78 4.39 -13.59
C LYS A 115 -1.96 3.75 -14.70
N GLU A 116 -0.77 3.24 -14.40
CA GLU A 116 0.09 2.56 -15.38
C GLU A 116 -0.61 1.34 -16.02
N ILE A 117 -1.42 0.63 -15.23
CA ILE A 117 -2.23 -0.51 -15.71
C ILE A 117 -3.68 -0.11 -16.04
N GLY A 118 -3.94 1.19 -16.21
CA GLY A 118 -5.26 1.71 -16.59
C GLY A 118 -6.35 1.55 -15.53
N LEU A 119 -6.00 1.29 -14.27
CA LEU A 119 -6.95 1.24 -13.17
C LEU A 119 -7.17 2.63 -12.58
N GLU A 120 -8.44 2.98 -12.43
CA GLU A 120 -8.83 4.16 -11.66
C GLU A 120 -8.55 3.90 -10.17
N PRO A 121 -7.87 4.83 -9.47
CA PRO A 121 -7.55 4.68 -8.06
C PRO A 121 -8.80 4.37 -7.24
N ASN A 122 -8.70 3.37 -6.37
CA ASN A 122 -9.71 3.12 -5.35
C ASN A 122 -9.57 4.19 -4.25
N VAL A 123 -9.86 5.44 -4.58
CA VAL A 123 -10.51 6.31 -3.60
C VAL A 123 -11.83 5.61 -3.35
N GLU A 124 -12.00 5.01 -2.16
CA GLU A 124 -13.35 4.67 -1.71
C GLU A 124 -14.24 5.85 -2.07
N PRO A 125 -15.45 5.64 -2.62
CA PRO A 125 -16.39 6.74 -2.78
C PRO A 125 -16.50 7.32 -1.39
N GLU A 126 -15.87 8.49 -1.20
CA GLU A 126 -15.95 9.16 0.07
C GLU A 126 -17.44 9.32 0.33
N PRO A 127 -17.91 9.15 1.58
CA PRO A 127 -19.29 9.47 1.87
C PRO A 127 -19.54 10.84 1.26
N ASP A 128 -20.69 10.98 0.57
CA ASP A 128 -21.08 12.17 -0.22
C ASP A 128 -21.42 13.34 0.71
N VAL A 129 -20.47 13.59 1.61
CA VAL A 129 -20.44 14.60 2.63
C VAL A 129 -19.92 15.83 1.91
N THR A 130 -20.79 16.81 1.79
CA THR A 130 -20.44 18.09 1.23
C THR A 130 -19.71 18.94 2.27
N ARG A 131 -19.11 20.04 1.82
CA ARG A 131 -18.51 21.01 2.74
C ARG A 131 -19.59 21.62 3.65
N GLU A 132 -20.77 21.81 3.10
CA GLU A 132 -21.95 22.31 3.79
C GLU A 132 -22.38 21.35 4.92
N ASP A 133 -22.40 20.04 4.67
CA ASP A 133 -22.70 19.03 5.70
C ASP A 133 -21.70 19.06 6.85
N VAL A 134 -20.42 19.26 6.53
CA VAL A 134 -19.35 19.42 7.52
C VAL A 134 -19.55 20.66 8.38
N VAL A 135 -19.85 21.81 7.76
CA VAL A 135 -20.08 23.07 8.48
C VAL A 135 -21.29 22.95 9.40
N GLU A 136 -22.37 22.33 8.94
CA GLU A 136 -23.55 22.06 9.75
C GLU A 136 -23.24 21.12 10.91
N ARG A 137 -22.43 20.08 10.69
CA ARG A 137 -22.03 19.17 11.76
C ARG A 137 -21.12 19.82 12.79
N ILE A 138 -20.20 20.70 12.37
CA ILE A 138 -19.41 21.52 13.30
C ILE A 138 -20.32 22.37 14.18
N ARG A 139 -21.37 22.97 13.60
CA ARG A 139 -22.39 23.74 14.34
C ARG A 139 -23.07 22.89 15.41
N GLN A 140 -23.61 21.74 15.01
CA GLN A 140 -24.33 20.84 15.92
C GLN A 140 -23.47 20.35 17.08
N VAL A 141 -22.27 19.83 16.79
CA VAL A 141 -21.36 19.33 17.85
C VAL A 141 -20.92 20.47 18.76
N GLY A 142 -20.67 21.66 18.22
CA GLY A 142 -20.28 22.80 19.05
C GLY A 142 -21.42 23.37 19.90
N GLU A 143 -22.67 23.31 19.43
CA GLU A 143 -23.85 23.62 20.24
C GLU A 143 -24.04 22.63 21.38
N GLU A 144 -23.85 21.32 21.12
CA GLU A 144 -23.90 20.26 22.13
C GLU A 144 -22.80 20.43 23.20
N LEU A 145 -21.59 20.79 22.79
CA LEU A 145 -20.46 21.00 23.70
C LEU A 145 -20.44 22.39 24.35
N GLY A 146 -21.25 23.33 23.85
CA GLY A 146 -21.23 24.74 24.24
C GLY A 146 -19.90 25.45 23.94
N ARG A 147 -19.09 24.92 23.02
CA ARG A 147 -17.77 25.45 22.63
C ARG A 147 -17.40 25.04 21.21
N ASN A 148 -16.38 25.70 20.64
CA ASN A 148 -15.80 25.29 19.35
C ASN A 148 -15.29 23.83 19.44
N PRO A 149 -15.81 22.91 18.60
CA PRO A 149 -15.42 21.50 18.64
C PRO A 149 -14.08 21.28 17.92
N THR A 150 -13.38 20.21 18.28
CA THR A 150 -12.16 19.77 17.60
C THR A 150 -12.47 18.88 16.40
N ILE A 151 -11.48 18.69 15.52
CA ILE A 151 -11.60 17.77 14.37
C ILE A 151 -12.00 16.37 14.84
N ASP A 152 -11.42 15.86 15.93
CA ASP A 152 -11.75 14.54 16.47
C ASP A 152 -13.19 14.45 16.94
N GLU A 153 -13.68 15.46 17.66
CA GLU A 153 -15.07 15.50 18.14
C GLU A 153 -16.06 15.56 16.97
N VAL A 154 -15.75 16.31 15.91
CA VAL A 154 -16.59 16.36 14.72
C VAL A 154 -16.60 15.01 13.98
N ILE A 155 -15.46 14.33 13.88
CA ILE A 155 -15.36 13.00 13.25
C ILE A 155 -16.13 11.95 14.06
N GLU A 156 -15.99 11.95 15.38
CA GLU A 156 -16.69 11.00 16.25
C GLU A 156 -18.21 11.04 16.05
N HIS A 157 -18.72 12.23 15.73
CA HIS A 157 -20.12 12.46 15.46
C HIS A 157 -20.47 12.58 13.99
N SER A 158 -19.61 12.22 13.02
CA SER A 158 -19.89 12.39 11.59
C SER A 158 -19.36 11.29 10.67
N GLU A 159 -19.86 11.26 9.44
CA GLU A 159 -19.32 10.40 8.39
C GLU A 159 -18.08 11.05 7.70
N ALA A 160 -17.72 12.27 8.08
CA ALA A 160 -16.59 12.97 7.48
C ALA A 160 -15.26 12.35 7.90
N THR A 161 -14.35 12.17 6.95
CA THR A 161 -12.99 11.71 7.26
C THR A 161 -12.10 12.87 7.70
N ARG A 162 -11.03 12.55 8.45
CA ARG A 162 -9.99 13.53 8.81
C ARG A 162 -9.36 14.19 7.59
N TRP A 163 -9.17 13.45 6.49
CA TRP A 163 -8.62 14.01 5.27
C TRP A 163 -9.59 15.04 4.65
N GLN A 164 -10.89 14.77 4.66
CA GLN A 164 -11.89 15.72 4.19
C GLN A 164 -11.84 17.03 4.98
N LEU A 165 -11.73 16.94 6.31
CA LEU A 165 -11.67 18.09 7.23
C LEU A 165 -10.35 18.88 7.23
N THR A 166 -9.26 18.28 6.75
CA THR A 166 -7.92 18.89 6.80
C THR A 166 -7.33 19.24 5.44
N VAL A 167 -7.80 18.59 4.38
CA VAL A 167 -7.24 18.72 3.02
C VAL A 167 -8.33 19.10 2.03
N ARG A 168 -9.43 18.33 1.93
CA ARG A 168 -10.45 18.52 0.88
C ARG A 168 -11.21 19.83 1.00
N PHE A 169 -11.70 20.14 2.21
CA PHE A 169 -12.57 21.29 2.46
C PHE A 169 -11.84 22.53 2.97
N GLY A 170 -10.51 22.46 3.01
CA GLY A 170 -9.64 23.53 3.48
C GLY A 170 -9.42 23.49 4.99
N LYS A 171 -9.00 24.63 5.54
CA LYS A 171 -8.65 24.72 6.97
C LYS A 171 -9.91 24.59 7.83
N PHE A 172 -9.88 23.67 8.80
CA PHE A 172 -10.95 23.50 9.79
C PHE A 172 -11.37 24.80 10.47
N SER A 173 -10.44 25.71 10.77
CA SER A 173 -10.74 27.01 11.37
C SER A 173 -11.72 27.85 10.55
N VAL A 174 -11.65 27.77 9.22
CA VAL A 174 -12.55 28.51 8.32
C VAL A 174 -13.95 27.90 8.36
N MET A 175 -14.04 26.57 8.40
CA MET A 175 -15.34 25.89 8.52
C MET A 175 -15.97 26.12 9.91
N ALA A 176 -15.15 26.22 10.96
CA ALA A 176 -15.63 26.58 12.29
C ALA A 176 -16.12 28.04 12.36
N GLU A 177 -15.45 28.98 11.69
CA GLU A 177 -15.92 30.36 11.53
C GLU A 177 -17.27 30.43 10.80
N GLU A 178 -17.43 29.67 9.73
CA GLU A 178 -18.71 29.56 9.00
C GLU A 178 -19.82 28.87 9.83
N ALA A 179 -19.43 27.95 10.71
CA ALA A 179 -20.35 27.34 11.68
C ALA A 179 -20.77 28.32 12.80
N GLY A 180 -20.11 29.48 12.92
CA GLY A 180 -20.42 30.52 13.91
C GLY A 180 -19.50 30.51 15.14
N PHE A 181 -18.40 29.76 15.12
CA PHE A 181 -17.42 29.75 16.20
C PHE A 181 -16.21 30.63 15.88
N GLU A 182 -15.73 31.37 16.88
CA GLU A 182 -14.46 32.08 16.72
C GLU A 182 -13.29 31.10 16.53
N SER A 183 -12.41 31.40 15.58
CA SER A 183 -11.17 30.67 15.37
C SER A 183 -10.31 30.74 16.62
N THR A 184 -10.20 29.60 17.30
CA THR A 184 -9.33 29.46 18.48
C THR A 184 -7.87 29.29 18.05
N LEU A 185 -7.33 30.27 17.33
CA LEU A 185 -5.91 30.57 17.39
C LEU A 185 -5.60 31.30 18.70
N THR A 186 -5.95 30.71 19.84
CA THR A 186 -5.33 31.10 21.10
C THR A 186 -3.97 30.41 21.14
N PRO A 187 -2.84 31.14 21.09
CA PRO A 187 -1.58 30.55 21.50
C PRO A 187 -1.78 30.08 22.95
N VAL A 188 -1.47 28.81 23.22
CA VAL A 188 -1.39 28.29 24.59
C VAL A 188 -0.39 29.16 25.33
N ARG A 189 -0.89 30.15 26.06
CA ARG A 189 -0.11 30.98 26.95
C ARG A 189 0.01 30.17 28.23
N ASN A 190 1.01 29.29 28.27
CA ASN A 190 1.41 28.69 29.54
C ASN A 190 1.89 29.81 30.46
N ARG A 191 1.45 29.67 31.71
CA ARG A 191 1.32 30.69 32.73
C ARG A 191 2.41 30.47 33.80
N ASP A 192 2.93 31.59 34.30
CA ASP A 192 3.78 31.81 35.48
C ASP A 192 5.17 31.14 35.53
#